data_AF-A0A9P9KCR2-F1
#
_entry.id   AF-A0A9P9KCR2-F1
#
_cell.length_a   1.000
_cell.length_b   1.000
_cell.length_c   1.000
_cell.angle_alpha   90.00
_cell.angle_beta   90.00
_cell.angle_gamma   90.00
#
_symmetry.space_group_name_H-M   'P 1'
#
loop_
_entity.id
_entity.type
_entity.pdbx_description
1 polymer ?
#
loop_
_entity_poly.entity_id
_entity_poly.type
_entity_poly.pdbx_seq_one_letter_code
_entity_poly.pdbx_strand_id
1 'polypeptide(L)'
;RPVDAILCPVGPGCAPPHDQARHWNYTSQGNLLEHPAISFPVTRVDTGLDVPNDGYVPMNKLDRFNRHLYTAAERYVDAPVSLQLVTRRYGDEICIALLREIEAVLKRGTC
;
A
#
# COMPACT_ATOMS: atom_id res chain seq x y z
N ARG A 1 -17.27 -19.35 3.71
CA ARG A 1 -17.95 -18.20 3.08
C ARG A 1 -17.01 -17.64 2.01
N PRO A 2 -17.51 -17.22 0.83
CA PRO A 2 -16.67 -16.59 -0.19
C PRO A 2 -16.15 -15.22 0.27
N VAL A 3 -15.01 -14.79 -0.28
CA VAL A 3 -14.38 -13.48 -0.02
C VAL A 3 -14.83 -12.51 -1.11
N ASP A 4 -15.34 -11.34 -0.71
CA ASP A 4 -15.88 -10.32 -1.63
C ASP A 4 -14.79 -9.39 -2.19
N ALA A 5 -13.81 -9.02 -1.36
CA ALA A 5 -12.66 -8.22 -1.74
C ALA A 5 -11.46 -8.49 -0.82
N ILE A 6 -10.26 -8.16 -1.31
CA ILE A 6 -9.00 -8.23 -0.58
C ILE A 6 -8.50 -6.80 -0.40
N LEU A 7 -8.25 -6.39 0.85
CA LEU A 7 -7.56 -5.16 1.17
C LEU A 7 -6.08 -5.49 1.45
N CYS A 8 -5.17 -4.86 0.71
CA CYS A 8 -3.74 -5.09 0.88
C CYS A 8 -2.91 -3.83 0.55
N PRO A 9 -1.61 -3.79 0.91
CA PRO A 9 -0.74 -2.68 0.53
C PRO A 9 -0.53 -2.61 -0.98
N VAL A 10 -0.36 -1.40 -1.53
CA VAL A 10 0.01 -1.19 -2.94
C VAL A 10 1.50 -1.51 -3.16
N GLY A 11 2.30 -1.29 -2.13
CA GLY A 11 3.74 -1.49 -2.16
C GLY A 11 4.30 -1.65 -0.74
N PRO A 12 5.60 -1.92 -0.63
CA PRO A 12 6.27 -2.18 0.64
C PRO A 12 6.49 -0.90 1.48
N GLY A 13 6.21 0.28 0.93
CA GLY A 13 6.40 1.56 1.58
C GLY A 13 5.98 2.73 0.70
N CYS A 14 6.45 3.92 1.06
CA CYS A 14 6.24 5.14 0.29
C CYS A 14 6.95 5.12 -1.07
N ALA A 15 6.70 6.16 -1.88
CA ALA A 15 7.33 6.33 -3.17
C ALA A 15 8.86 6.16 -3.05
N PRO A 16 9.46 5.11 -3.67
CA PRO A 16 10.89 4.88 -3.55
C PRO A 16 11.66 6.00 -4.26
N PRO A 17 12.92 6.25 -3.87
CA PRO A 17 13.77 7.18 -4.59
C PRO A 17 13.94 6.77 -6.07
N HIS A 18 14.39 7.71 -6.89
CA HIS A 18 14.65 7.44 -8.31
C HIS A 18 15.54 6.21 -8.51
N ASP A 19 15.21 5.43 -9.54
CA ASP A 19 15.88 4.18 -9.94
C ASP A 19 15.89 3.05 -8.88
N GLN A 20 15.04 3.16 -7.85
CA GLN A 20 14.96 2.19 -6.75
C GLN A 20 13.60 1.46 -6.66
N ALA A 21 12.70 1.69 -7.62
CA ALA A 21 11.40 1.01 -7.73
C ALA A 21 11.52 -0.45 -8.20
N ARG A 22 12.09 -1.32 -7.36
CA ARG A 22 12.41 -2.71 -7.72
C ARG A 22 11.39 -3.74 -7.25
N HIS A 23 10.37 -3.33 -6.50
CA HIS A 23 9.40 -4.24 -5.90
C HIS A 23 7.96 -3.85 -6.27
N TRP A 24 7.37 -4.62 -7.19
CA TRP A 24 6.01 -4.41 -7.73
C TRP A 24 5.09 -5.62 -7.50
N ASN A 25 5.49 -6.54 -6.61
CA ASN A 25 4.81 -7.82 -6.42
C ASN A 25 3.40 -7.69 -5.85
N TYR A 26 3.11 -6.60 -5.13
CA TYR A 26 1.79 -6.35 -4.55
C TYR A 26 0.73 -6.07 -5.63
N THR A 27 1.09 -5.32 -6.68
CA THR A 27 0.19 -5.00 -7.78
C THR A 27 0.24 -6.05 -8.88
N SER A 28 1.36 -6.78 -9.03
CA SER A 28 1.54 -7.79 -10.07
C SER A 28 0.53 -8.95 -10.00
N GLN A 29 0.09 -9.32 -8.80
CA GLN A 29 -0.87 -10.40 -8.61
C GLN A 29 -2.22 -10.10 -9.27
N GLY A 30 -2.69 -8.85 -9.16
CA GLY A 30 -3.93 -8.41 -9.78
C GLY A 30 -3.88 -8.49 -11.31
N ASN A 31 -2.73 -8.11 -11.89
CA ASN A 31 -2.50 -8.21 -13.33
C ASN A 31 -2.49 -9.67 -13.82
N LEU A 32 -1.81 -10.56 -13.09
CA LEU A 32 -1.70 -11.98 -13.46
C LEU A 32 -3.06 -12.70 -13.43
N LEU A 33 -3.90 -12.38 -12.45
CA LEU A 33 -5.21 -13.01 -12.25
C LEU A 33 -6.34 -12.30 -13.00
N GLU A 34 -6.04 -11.21 -13.70
CA GLU A 34 -7.03 -10.33 -14.35
C GLU A 34 -8.12 -9.88 -13.34
N HIS A 35 -7.68 -9.54 -12.14
CA HIS A 35 -8.54 -9.06 -11.07
C HIS A 35 -8.58 -7.53 -11.07
N PRO A 36 -9.79 -6.91 -11.00
CA PRO A 36 -9.91 -5.49 -10.83
C PRO A 36 -9.25 -5.06 -9.52
N ALA A 37 -8.48 -3.98 -9.58
CA ALA A 37 -7.85 -3.40 -8.41
C ALA A 37 -7.92 -1.88 -8.45
N ILE A 38 -8.12 -1.26 -7.29
CA ILE A 38 -8.10 0.20 -7.13
C ILE A 38 -7.19 0.59 -5.97
N SER A 39 -6.30 1.56 -6.23
CA SER A 39 -5.35 2.11 -5.26
C SER A 39 -5.86 3.45 -4.75
N PHE A 40 -5.81 3.66 -3.43
CA PHE A 40 -6.28 4.88 -2.79
C PHE A 40 -5.38 5.26 -1.59
N PRO A 41 -5.17 6.56 -1.35
CA PRO A 41 -4.38 7.03 -0.21
C PRO A 41 -5.17 6.85 1.09
N VAL A 42 -4.48 6.43 2.15
CA VAL A 42 -5.08 6.24 3.49
C VAL A 42 -4.49 7.16 4.55
N THR A 43 -3.20 7.46 4.47
CA THR A 43 -2.51 8.35 5.40
C THR A 43 -1.31 9.00 4.72
N ARG A 44 -0.61 9.86 5.45
CA ARG A 44 0.71 10.38 5.10
C ARG A 44 1.71 9.93 6.14
N VAL A 45 3.00 9.94 5.76
CA VAL A 45 4.08 9.67 6.70
C VAL A 45 4.11 10.75 7.78
N ASP A 46 4.16 10.30 9.03
CA ASP A 46 4.37 11.12 10.20
C ASP A 46 5.80 10.87 10.72
N THR A 47 6.65 11.89 10.70
CA THR A 47 8.07 11.74 11.08
C THR A 47 8.29 11.40 12.57
N GLY A 48 7.29 11.65 13.43
CA GLY A 48 7.35 11.30 14.84
C GLY A 48 6.93 9.85 15.11
N LEU A 49 6.02 9.30 14.32
CA LEU A 49 5.50 7.94 14.49
C LEU A 49 6.22 6.90 13.62
N ASP A 50 6.56 7.26 12.39
CA ASP A 50 7.12 6.35 11.39
C ASP A 50 8.66 6.26 11.47
N VAL A 51 9.20 6.19 12.68
CA VAL A 51 10.65 6.06 12.87
C VAL A 51 11.16 4.67 12.41
N PRO A 52 12.36 4.58 11.82
CA PRO A 52 12.93 3.30 11.43
C PRO A 52 13.02 2.31 12.61
N ASN A 53 12.26 1.21 12.52
CA ASN A 53 12.36 0.09 13.46
C ASN A 53 13.72 -0.67 13.40
N ASP A 54 14.64 -0.38 14.31
CA ASP A 54 15.96 -1.04 14.39
C ASP A 54 15.90 -2.56 14.68
N GLY A 55 14.76 -3.08 15.17
CA GLY A 55 14.56 -4.50 15.47
C GLY A 55 14.07 -5.35 14.28
N TYR A 56 13.81 -4.74 13.12
CA TYR A 56 13.31 -5.49 11.96
C TYR A 56 14.39 -6.42 11.38
N VAL A 57 14.12 -7.73 11.35
CA VAL A 57 15.01 -8.75 10.75
C VAL A 57 14.51 -9.10 9.35
N PRO A 58 15.26 -8.73 8.29
CA PRO A 58 14.77 -8.95 6.93
C PRO A 58 14.79 -10.43 6.53
N MET A 59 13.71 -10.88 5.87
CA MET A 59 13.51 -12.29 5.50
C MET A 59 14.41 -12.74 4.34
N ASN A 60 14.73 -11.84 3.41
CA ASN A 60 15.55 -12.17 2.24
C ASN A 60 16.34 -10.95 1.72
N LYS A 61 17.11 -11.13 0.64
CA LYS A 61 17.93 -10.05 0.06
C LYS A 61 17.10 -8.89 -0.52
N LEU A 62 15.93 -9.17 -1.10
CA LEU A 62 15.05 -8.15 -1.68
C LEU A 62 14.37 -7.33 -0.59
N ASP A 63 13.97 -7.99 0.49
CA ASP A 63 13.41 -7.37 1.68
C ASP A 63 14.46 -6.49 2.40
N ARG A 64 15.71 -6.97 2.53
CA ARG A 64 16.83 -6.14 3.00
C ARG A 64 16.99 -4.87 2.18
N PHE A 65 16.92 -4.98 0.86
CA PHE A 65 17.05 -3.85 -0.04
C PHE A 65 15.92 -2.83 0.20
N ASN A 66 14.66 -3.27 0.17
CA ASN A 66 13.52 -2.40 0.42
C ASN A 66 13.60 -1.73 1.80
N ARG A 67 14.00 -2.48 2.83
CA ARG A 67 14.20 -1.95 4.18
C ARG A 67 15.25 -0.85 4.22
N HIS A 68 16.37 -1.02 3.50
CA HIS A 68 17.43 0.00 3.42
C HIS A 68 17.02 1.27 2.67
N LEU A 69 15.92 1.25 1.89
CA LEU A 69 15.38 2.47 1.29
C LEU A 69 14.79 3.41 2.36
N TYR A 70 14.25 2.83 3.43
CA TYR A 70 13.63 3.56 4.53
C TYR A 70 14.66 3.87 5.62
N THR A 71 15.51 4.85 5.36
CA THR A 71 16.63 5.26 6.24
C THR A 71 16.24 6.31 7.27
N ALA A 72 15.33 7.20 6.92
CA ALA A 72 14.95 8.37 7.71
C ALA A 72 13.52 8.76 7.32
N ALA A 73 12.65 8.98 8.30
CA ALA A 73 11.26 9.36 8.05
C ALA A 73 11.18 10.73 7.33
N GLU A 74 12.17 11.59 7.59
CA GLU A 74 12.33 12.94 7.02
C GLU A 74 12.51 12.93 5.50
N ARG A 75 12.90 11.80 4.91
CA ARG A 75 12.99 11.66 3.44
C ARG A 75 11.63 11.49 2.78
N TYR A 76 10.62 11.14 3.57
CA TYR A 76 9.27 10.83 3.10
C TYR A 76 8.22 11.76 3.72
N VAL A 77 8.62 12.95 4.19
CA VAL A 77 7.70 13.95 4.76
C VAL A 77 6.54 14.18 3.79
N ASP A 78 5.32 14.12 4.32
CA ASP A 78 4.07 14.29 3.56
C ASP A 78 3.84 13.27 2.42
N ALA A 79 4.69 12.24 2.29
CA ALA A 79 4.51 11.22 1.28
C ALA A 79 3.21 10.42 1.57
N PRO A 80 2.34 10.22 0.56
CA PRO A 80 1.12 9.46 0.74
C PRO A 80 1.43 7.97 0.90
N VAL A 81 0.79 7.35 1.87
CA VAL A 81 0.73 5.90 2.07
C VAL A 81 -0.61 5.42 1.54
N SER A 82 -0.58 4.43 0.65
CA SER A 82 -1.76 3.95 -0.07
C SER A 82 -2.00 2.46 0.15
N LEU A 83 -3.28 2.09 0.17
CA LEU A 83 -3.73 0.70 0.12
C LEU A 83 -4.42 0.44 -1.23
N GLN A 84 -4.54 -0.85 -1.56
CA GLN A 84 -5.30 -1.32 -2.72
C GLN A 84 -6.42 -2.26 -2.27
N LEU A 85 -7.55 -2.11 -2.95
CA LEU A 85 -8.63 -3.10 -2.95
C LEU A 85 -8.52 -3.92 -4.21
N VAL A 86 -8.62 -5.23 -4.08
CA VAL A 86 -8.66 -6.18 -5.20
C VAL A 86 -9.95 -6.99 -5.11
N THR A 87 -10.74 -7.00 -6.17
CA THR A 87 -11.96 -7.80 -6.28
C THR A 87 -11.75 -8.98 -7.22
N ARG A 88 -12.76 -9.85 -7.33
CA ARG A 88 -12.74 -10.93 -8.30
C ARG A 88 -12.92 -10.38 -9.71
N ARG A 89 -12.48 -11.16 -10.71
CA ARG A 89 -12.75 -10.91 -12.13
C ARG A 89 -14.21 -10.48 -12.37
N TYR A 90 -14.39 -9.39 -13.14
CA TYR A 90 -15.69 -8.73 -13.41
C TYR A 90 -16.37 -8.08 -12.20
N GLY A 91 -15.62 -7.80 -11.13
CA GLY A 91 -16.10 -7.15 -9.91
C GLY A 91 -15.75 -5.67 -9.84
N ASP A 92 -15.66 -4.97 -10.98
CA ASP A 92 -15.26 -3.57 -11.07
C ASP A 92 -16.22 -2.64 -10.30
N GLU A 93 -17.53 -2.84 -10.45
CA GLU A 93 -18.55 -2.06 -9.76
C GLU A 93 -18.52 -2.29 -8.24
N ILE A 94 -18.26 -3.54 -7.83
CA ILE A 94 -18.07 -3.89 -6.42
C ILE A 94 -16.83 -3.19 -5.86
N CYS A 95 -15.75 -3.17 -6.63
CA CYS A 95 -14.49 -2.50 -6.25
C CYS A 95 -14.72 -0.99 -6.01
N ILE A 96 -15.43 -0.34 -6.93
CA ILE A 96 -15.79 1.09 -6.81
C ILE A 96 -16.74 1.34 -5.64
N ALA A 97 -17.75 0.49 -5.45
CA ALA A 97 -18.71 0.62 -4.35
C ALA A 97 -18.00 0.50 -2.99
N LEU A 98 -17.11 -0.48 -2.83
CA LEU A 98 -16.33 -0.66 -1.61
C LEU A 98 -15.39 0.51 -1.36
N LEU A 99 -14.74 1.04 -2.39
CA LEU A 99 -13.90 2.24 -2.25
C LEU A 99 -14.71 3.42 -1.69
N ARG A 100 -15.92 3.66 -2.20
CA ARG A 100 -16.78 4.75 -1.72
C ARG A 100 -17.11 4.64 -0.24
N GLU A 101 -17.38 3.42 0.24
CA GLU A 101 -17.62 3.16 1.66
C GLU A 101 -16.37 3.41 2.50
N ILE A 102 -15.19 2.96 2.03
CA ILE A 102 -13.91 3.20 2.71
C ILE A 102 -13.60 4.70 2.77
N GLU A 103 -13.73 5.43 1.67
CA GLU A 103 -13.53 6.88 1.64
C GLU A 103 -14.47 7.62 2.59
N ALA A 104 -15.73 7.17 2.69
CA ALA A 104 -16.69 7.74 3.64
C ALA A 104 -16.25 7.51 5.09
N VAL A 105 -15.68 6.35 5.42
CA VAL A 105 -15.11 6.09 6.77
C VAL A 105 -13.85 6.92 7.01
N LEU A 106 -12.92 6.97 6.05
CA LEU A 106 -11.67 7.73 6.19
C LEU A 106 -11.94 9.22 6.43
N LYS A 107 -12.87 9.82 5.68
CA LYS A 107 -13.28 11.22 5.87
C LYS A 107 -13.88 11.52 7.25
N ARG A 108 -14.53 10.54 7.87
CA ARG A 108 -15.11 10.66 9.22
C ARG A 108 -14.06 10.54 10.33
N GLY A 109 -12.96 9.82 10.07
CA GLY A 109 -11.88 9.60 11.04
C GLY A 109 -10.85 10.73 11.10
N THR A 110 -10.80 11.61 10.10
CA THR A 110 -9.89 12.77 10.03
C THR A 110 -10.46 14.04 10.70
N CYS A 111 -11.32 13.89 11.70
CA CYS A 111 -11.78 15.01 12.56
C CYS A 111 -10.84 15.24 13.74
#